data_AF-A0A3D8GYH3-F1
#
_entry.id   AF-A0A3D8GYH3-F1
#
_cell.length_a   1.000
_cell.length_b   1.000
_cell.length_c   1.000
_cell.angle_alpha   90.00
_cell.angle_beta   90.00
_cell.angle_gamma   90.00
#
_symmetry.space_group_name_H-M   'P 1'
#
loop_
_entity.id
_entity.type
_entity.pdbx_description
1 polymer ?
#
loop_
_entity_poly.entity_id
_entity_poly.type
_entity_poly.pdbx_seq_one_letter_code
_entity_poly.pdbx_strand_id
1 'polypeptide(L)'
;MASIPSNESILAFVRDVLQAGPADKKRKEFEQLRRRSDIQIETTGDYIQEILSALRLDEPAESRARQLFFNWSKVNNFLERSIWVSHASSKHVIWLLSTHVYAPGLGRQLAFWDLARRTDPGMPGGRFWYLPAKFSETDQKLTMPITQVINWLLDLLACSVDELAVSLGSSRTIAGRGNDMVADARSIRKTLHSWYAGTQTPGINKILEFFNEKLLLQFHGVFHWNPTESLDENFDRARAFLRRKGLTAHDLSVETPIPKAMAGKILDNLTLSSEEKYDFCYQLCQRYQAPSPQIIRKRLLYARAFQATYFQLASALCIPKSMQNSASPSENPAMQVIKIFEIAYNLTIDSSAKSDDDSNEYELFMESLKEKHPIEAATTFLSLNESIEGLQSLANQLNRRLMGLGETDEIEHEIPFSRCKKELVALFERKTALIHSSEYDYEESHRLNTADNDAELFQRIEGTSNWVALNSIVDSETASLAARRAAAWRMVEVASTDLEKAYGLIAVLSQLLNDPDKRNRTADANDLANSMLQKLEQIDVKKELTPLVLQLKAKHELAKNELKEAKTNFDKALSALRNQSFGTLRGEVARDALAYSGERDRSFRGS
;
A
#
# COMPACT_ATOMS: atom_id res chain seq x y z
N MET A 1 10.84 -0.22 -13.67
CA MET A 1 9.92 -1.01 -14.52
C MET A 1 8.56 -0.98 -13.89
N ALA A 2 7.56 -0.51 -14.63
CA ALA A 2 6.27 -0.15 -14.08
C ALA A 2 5.34 -1.35 -14.18
N SER A 3 5.14 -2.03 -13.06
CA SER A 3 4.23 -3.15 -12.94
C SER A 3 3.50 -3.03 -11.61
N ILE A 4 2.28 -3.54 -11.56
CA ILE A 4 1.59 -3.75 -10.28
C ILE A 4 2.43 -4.77 -9.49
N PRO A 5 2.80 -4.49 -8.22
CA PRO A 5 3.55 -5.45 -7.41
C PRO A 5 2.76 -6.74 -7.21
N SER A 6 3.35 -7.89 -7.55
CA SER A 6 2.75 -9.19 -7.23
C SER A 6 2.75 -9.45 -5.72
N ASN A 7 1.90 -10.37 -5.26
CA ASN A 7 1.86 -10.77 -3.85
C ASN A 7 3.22 -11.28 -3.35
N GLU A 8 3.93 -12.03 -4.20
CA GLU A 8 5.28 -12.52 -3.94
C GLU A 8 6.28 -11.38 -3.75
N SER A 9 6.18 -10.33 -4.58
CA SER A 9 7.04 -9.15 -4.49
C SER A 9 6.77 -8.37 -3.20
N ILE A 10 5.50 -8.24 -2.81
CA ILE A 10 5.11 -7.61 -1.55
C ILE A 10 5.62 -8.43 -0.36
N LEU A 11 5.42 -9.74 -0.35
CA LEU A 11 5.92 -10.64 0.69
C LEU A 11 7.44 -10.56 0.83
N ALA A 12 8.16 -10.66 -0.29
CA ALA A 12 9.62 -10.57 -0.30
C ALA A 12 10.10 -9.20 0.25
N PHE A 13 9.41 -8.11 -0.12
CA PHE A 13 9.69 -6.79 0.40
C PHE A 13 9.49 -6.69 1.92
N VAL A 14 8.33 -7.14 2.43
CA VAL A 14 8.01 -7.09 3.88
C VAL A 14 9.01 -7.92 4.67
N ARG A 15 9.33 -9.11 4.17
CA ARG A 15 10.35 -10.00 4.74
C ARG A 15 11.71 -9.31 4.83
N ASP A 16 12.16 -8.66 3.76
CA ASP A 16 13.45 -7.96 3.72
C ASP A 16 13.48 -6.74 4.64
N VAL A 17 12.39 -5.98 4.69
CA VAL A 17 12.24 -4.85 5.62
C VAL A 17 12.33 -5.34 7.06
N LEU A 18 11.68 -6.45 7.40
CA LEU A 18 11.77 -7.06 8.72
C LEU A 18 13.08 -7.85 8.95
N GLN A 19 13.88 -8.06 7.89
CA GLN A 19 14.99 -9.03 7.83
C GLN A 19 14.59 -10.38 8.45
N ALA A 20 13.39 -10.84 8.11
CA ALA A 20 12.82 -12.09 8.58
C ALA A 20 13.45 -13.26 7.81
N GLY A 21 14.01 -14.22 8.54
CA GLY A 21 14.62 -15.42 7.95
C GLY A 21 15.97 -15.18 7.24
N PRO A 22 16.59 -16.25 6.72
CA PRO A 22 17.85 -16.17 5.98
C PRO A 22 17.67 -15.52 4.59
N ALA A 23 18.73 -14.96 4.02
CA ALA A 23 18.65 -14.36 2.69
C ALA A 23 18.29 -15.40 1.61
N ASP A 24 17.24 -15.13 0.83
CA ASP A 24 16.85 -16.00 -0.29
C ASP A 24 17.61 -15.62 -1.56
N LYS A 25 18.58 -16.45 -1.93
CA LYS A 25 19.41 -16.25 -3.14
C LYS A 25 18.60 -16.31 -4.45
N LYS A 26 17.44 -16.96 -4.44
CA LYS A 26 16.53 -17.12 -5.59
C LYS A 26 15.28 -16.25 -5.45
N ARG A 27 15.34 -15.16 -4.66
CA ARG A 27 14.23 -14.21 -4.49
C ARG A 27 13.62 -13.77 -5.82
N LYS A 28 14.44 -13.37 -6.78
CA LYS A 28 13.94 -12.91 -8.11
C LYS A 28 13.14 -13.99 -8.84
N GLU A 29 13.46 -15.26 -8.65
CA GLU A 29 12.68 -16.35 -9.24
C GLU A 29 11.31 -16.50 -8.57
N PHE A 30 11.23 -16.25 -7.26
CA PHE A 30 9.96 -16.25 -6.52
C PHE A 30 9.05 -15.09 -6.97
N GLU A 31 9.57 -13.86 -6.98
CA GLU A 31 8.84 -12.65 -7.41
C GLU A 31 8.32 -12.76 -8.85
N GLN A 32 9.09 -13.41 -9.72
CA GLN A 32 8.76 -13.58 -11.14
C GLN A 32 7.94 -14.85 -11.42
N LEU A 33 7.49 -15.60 -10.41
CA LEU A 33 6.74 -16.85 -10.58
C LEU A 33 7.49 -17.88 -11.46
N ARG A 34 8.81 -18.00 -11.27
CA ARG A 34 9.69 -18.91 -12.04
C ARG A 34 9.99 -20.22 -11.33
N ARG A 35 9.56 -20.38 -10.06
CA ARG A 35 9.67 -21.66 -9.35
C ARG A 35 8.59 -22.61 -9.83
N ARG A 36 8.79 -23.91 -9.58
CA ARG A 36 7.70 -24.88 -9.73
C ARG A 36 6.59 -24.54 -8.75
N SER A 37 5.34 -24.86 -9.11
CA SER A 37 4.15 -24.44 -8.35
C SER A 37 4.13 -24.95 -6.91
N ASP A 38 4.55 -26.20 -6.68
CA ASP A 38 4.74 -26.79 -5.35
C ASP A 38 5.72 -25.97 -4.50
N ILE A 39 6.91 -25.68 -5.05
CA ILE A 39 7.95 -24.89 -4.39
C ILE A 39 7.49 -23.44 -4.16
N GLN A 40 6.72 -22.89 -5.10
CA GLN A 40 6.18 -21.52 -5.01
C GLN A 40 5.22 -21.39 -3.82
N ILE A 41 4.32 -22.36 -3.65
CA ILE A 41 3.35 -22.40 -2.54
C ILE A 41 4.09 -22.60 -1.21
N GLU A 42 5.03 -23.53 -1.14
CA GLU A 42 5.86 -23.78 0.05
C GLU A 42 6.62 -22.51 0.46
N THR A 43 7.33 -21.87 -0.48
CA THR A 43 8.06 -20.61 -0.21
C THR A 43 7.13 -19.51 0.31
N THR A 44 5.91 -19.43 -0.23
CA THR A 44 4.92 -18.44 0.22
C THR A 44 4.52 -18.68 1.68
N GLY A 45 4.29 -19.94 2.05
CA GLY A 45 4.03 -20.34 3.43
C GLY A 45 5.18 -20.01 4.37
N ASP A 46 6.41 -20.31 3.96
CA ASP A 46 7.63 -20.01 4.72
C ASP A 46 7.79 -18.51 4.97
N TYR A 47 7.63 -17.69 3.93
CA TYR A 47 7.76 -16.23 4.03
C TYR A 47 6.73 -15.65 5.00
N ILE A 48 5.47 -16.11 4.93
CA ILE A 48 4.43 -15.69 5.85
C ILE A 48 4.81 -16.07 7.29
N GLN A 49 5.25 -17.31 7.51
CA GLN A 49 5.66 -17.77 8.84
C GLN A 49 6.83 -16.96 9.41
N GLU A 50 7.85 -16.68 8.58
CA GLU A 50 9.01 -15.90 8.96
C GLU A 50 8.62 -14.46 9.34
N ILE A 51 7.73 -13.82 8.56
CA ILE A 51 7.22 -12.47 8.84
C ILE A 51 6.46 -12.46 10.18
N LEU A 52 5.53 -13.39 10.40
CA LEU A 52 4.73 -13.45 11.62
C LEU A 52 5.61 -13.71 12.85
N SER A 53 6.61 -14.60 12.70
CA SER A 53 7.59 -14.88 13.75
C SER A 53 8.46 -13.66 14.07
N ALA A 54 8.87 -12.90 13.06
CA ALA A 54 9.63 -11.66 13.23
C ALA A 54 8.80 -10.57 13.94
N LEU A 55 7.48 -10.52 13.68
CA LEU A 55 6.56 -9.61 14.35
C LEU A 55 6.27 -10.00 15.81
N ARG A 56 6.55 -11.24 16.21
CA ARG A 56 6.29 -11.77 17.57
C ARG A 56 4.84 -11.52 18.01
N LEU A 57 3.92 -11.92 17.15
CA LEU A 57 2.49 -11.87 17.42
C LEU A 57 2.10 -13.04 18.33
N ASP A 58 1.03 -12.87 19.11
CA ASP A 58 0.38 -13.99 19.79
C ASP A 58 -0.56 -14.72 18.83
N GLU A 59 -1.02 -15.91 19.21
CA GLU A 59 -1.81 -16.79 18.35
C GLU A 59 -3.08 -16.11 17.76
N PRO A 60 -3.87 -15.34 18.53
CA PRO A 60 -5.02 -14.63 17.96
C PRO A 60 -4.61 -13.56 16.92
N ALA A 61 -3.57 -12.78 17.22
CA ALA A 61 -3.11 -11.75 16.29
C ALA A 61 -2.42 -12.34 15.06
N GLU A 62 -1.77 -13.49 15.19
CA GLU A 62 -1.20 -14.24 14.07
C GLU A 62 -2.31 -14.73 13.11
N SER A 63 -3.35 -15.36 13.66
CA SER A 63 -4.51 -15.81 12.88
C SER A 63 -5.17 -14.65 12.12
N ARG A 64 -5.37 -13.52 12.81
CA ARG A 64 -5.92 -12.31 12.20
C ARG A 64 -5.02 -11.76 11.10
N ALA A 65 -3.71 -11.65 11.34
CA ALA A 65 -2.75 -11.18 10.35
C ALA A 65 -2.74 -12.06 9.07
N ARG A 66 -2.90 -13.38 9.20
CA ARG A 66 -3.03 -14.30 8.06
C ARG A 66 -4.30 -14.03 7.26
N GLN A 67 -5.44 -13.84 7.94
CA GLN A 67 -6.70 -13.52 7.28
C GLN A 67 -6.60 -12.19 6.53
N LEU A 68 -6.00 -11.16 7.13
CA LEU A 68 -5.75 -9.88 6.48
C LEU A 68 -4.90 -10.04 5.22
N PHE A 69 -3.78 -10.77 5.32
CA PHE A 69 -2.92 -11.02 4.17
C PHE A 69 -3.69 -11.70 3.03
N PHE A 70 -4.52 -12.69 3.35
CA PHE A 70 -5.35 -13.38 2.37
C PHE A 70 -6.38 -12.45 1.71
N ASN A 71 -7.11 -11.66 2.50
CA ASN A 71 -8.09 -10.71 1.96
C ASN A 71 -7.42 -9.68 1.06
N TRP A 72 -6.27 -9.15 1.50
CA TRP A 72 -5.52 -8.17 0.71
C TRP A 72 -4.92 -8.75 -0.56
N SER A 73 -4.52 -10.03 -0.53
CA SER A 73 -4.05 -10.72 -1.74
C SER A 73 -5.15 -10.79 -2.81
N LYS A 74 -6.43 -10.88 -2.44
CA LYS A 74 -7.56 -10.87 -3.39
C LYS A 74 -7.70 -9.51 -4.06
N VAL A 75 -7.65 -8.43 -3.27
CA VAL A 75 -7.72 -7.06 -3.78
C VAL A 75 -6.55 -6.79 -4.72
N ASN A 76 -5.32 -7.12 -4.31
CA ASN A 76 -4.13 -6.93 -5.13
C ASN A 76 -4.19 -7.76 -6.43
N ASN A 77 -4.63 -9.02 -6.36
CA ASN A 77 -4.82 -9.87 -7.54
C ASN A 77 -5.88 -9.32 -8.50
N PHE A 78 -6.97 -8.76 -7.98
CA PHE A 78 -7.97 -8.09 -8.81
C PHE A 78 -7.34 -6.91 -9.53
N LEU A 79 -6.66 -6.03 -8.81
CA LEU A 79 -6.03 -4.85 -9.40
C LEU A 79 -4.90 -5.20 -10.39
N GLU A 80 -4.07 -6.20 -10.10
CA GLU A 80 -3.06 -6.70 -11.03
C GLU A 80 -3.69 -7.16 -12.37
N ARG A 81 -4.88 -7.75 -12.30
CA ARG A 81 -5.61 -8.26 -13.47
C ARG A 81 -6.48 -7.21 -14.18
N SER A 82 -6.82 -6.13 -13.49
CA SER A 82 -7.71 -5.08 -14.00
C SER A 82 -6.97 -3.79 -14.40
N ILE A 83 -5.72 -3.60 -13.96
CA ILE A 83 -4.94 -2.38 -14.25
C ILE A 83 -3.95 -2.57 -15.39
N TRP A 84 -3.94 -1.61 -16.31
CA TRP A 84 -3.04 -1.52 -17.45
C TRP A 84 -2.09 -0.35 -17.22
N VAL A 85 -0.82 -0.66 -17.01
CA VAL A 85 0.20 0.36 -16.67
C VAL A 85 0.62 1.16 -17.90
N SER A 86 0.40 0.63 -19.11
CA SER A 86 0.74 1.29 -20.38
C SER A 86 2.20 1.82 -20.36
N HIS A 87 2.39 3.14 -20.50
CA HIS A 87 3.69 3.82 -20.47
C HIS A 87 4.00 4.57 -19.17
N ALA A 88 3.13 4.48 -18.17
CA ALA A 88 3.36 5.13 -16.90
C ALA A 88 4.64 4.62 -16.25
N SER A 89 5.39 5.50 -15.59
CA SER A 89 6.65 5.11 -14.94
C SER A 89 6.41 4.41 -13.59
N SER A 90 7.42 3.71 -13.06
CA SER A 90 7.31 3.02 -11.76
C SER A 90 6.93 3.95 -10.62
N LYS A 91 7.42 5.21 -10.63
CA LYS A 91 7.10 6.18 -9.58
C LYS A 91 5.59 6.48 -9.54
N HIS A 92 4.93 6.56 -10.70
CA HIS A 92 3.50 6.82 -10.80
C HIS A 92 2.67 5.63 -10.34
N VAL A 93 3.03 4.41 -10.75
CA VAL A 93 2.35 3.20 -10.30
C VAL A 93 2.46 3.04 -8.79
N ILE A 94 3.67 3.18 -8.25
CA ILE A 94 3.91 3.10 -6.80
C ILE A 94 3.13 4.20 -6.08
N TRP A 95 3.13 5.43 -6.61
CA TRP A 95 2.37 6.54 -6.03
C TRP A 95 0.88 6.25 -5.93
N LEU A 96 0.26 5.87 -7.05
CA LEU A 96 -1.18 5.63 -7.13
C LEU A 96 -1.59 4.45 -6.25
N LEU A 97 -0.87 3.34 -6.29
CA LEU A 97 -1.16 2.21 -5.41
C LEU A 97 -0.94 2.55 -3.93
N SER A 98 0.12 3.31 -3.59
CA SER A 98 0.38 3.71 -2.20
C SER A 98 -0.75 4.58 -1.64
N THR A 99 -1.25 5.52 -2.44
CA THR A 99 -2.26 6.49 -2.02
C THR A 99 -3.68 5.95 -2.10
N HIS A 100 -4.01 5.12 -3.10
CA HIS A 100 -5.39 4.69 -3.34
C HIS A 100 -5.70 3.31 -2.76
N VAL A 101 -4.68 2.48 -2.50
CA VAL A 101 -4.87 1.07 -2.10
C VAL A 101 -4.21 0.82 -0.75
N TYR A 102 -2.87 0.92 -0.69
CA TYR A 102 -2.11 0.46 0.47
C TYR A 102 -2.30 1.33 1.70
N ALA A 103 -2.16 2.66 1.61
CA ALA A 103 -2.32 3.51 2.79
C ALA A 103 -3.75 3.50 3.36
N PRO A 104 -4.83 3.62 2.55
CA PRO A 104 -6.20 3.47 3.03
C PRO A 104 -6.44 2.13 3.73
N GLY A 105 -6.11 1.02 3.05
CA GLY A 105 -6.33 -0.32 3.55
C GLY A 105 -5.55 -0.59 4.84
N LEU A 106 -4.26 -0.27 4.87
CA LEU A 106 -3.42 -0.43 6.06
C LEU A 106 -3.92 0.43 7.23
N GLY A 107 -4.42 1.65 6.97
CA GLY A 107 -4.99 2.53 7.99
C GLY A 107 -6.19 1.88 8.69
N ARG A 108 -7.18 1.40 7.91
CA ARG A 108 -8.37 0.71 8.44
C ARG A 108 -7.98 -0.55 9.23
N GLN A 109 -7.12 -1.37 8.64
CA GLN A 109 -6.74 -2.65 9.21
C GLN A 109 -5.95 -2.53 10.52
N LEU A 110 -5.02 -1.57 10.60
CA LEU A 110 -4.29 -1.31 11.84
C LEU A 110 -5.18 -0.67 12.91
N ALA A 111 -6.18 0.14 12.53
CA ALA A 111 -7.16 0.66 13.48
C ALA A 111 -7.97 -0.47 14.12
N PHE A 112 -8.48 -1.41 13.34
CA PHE A 112 -9.19 -2.58 13.88
C PHE A 112 -8.33 -3.46 14.78
N TRP A 113 -7.04 -3.59 14.46
CA TRP A 113 -6.11 -4.29 15.33
C TRP A 113 -5.98 -3.56 16.66
N ASP A 114 -5.79 -2.23 16.63
CA ASP A 114 -5.58 -1.42 17.83
C ASP A 114 -6.83 -1.36 18.74
N LEU A 115 -8.03 -1.43 18.15
CA LEU A 115 -9.31 -1.52 18.88
C LEU A 115 -9.46 -2.84 19.64
N ALA A 116 -9.19 -3.97 18.97
CA ALA A 116 -9.31 -5.28 19.60
C ALA A 116 -8.29 -5.45 20.74
N ARG A 117 -7.07 -4.96 20.52
CA ARG A 117 -6.03 -4.89 21.53
C ARG A 117 -5.03 -3.83 21.13
N ARG A 118 -4.86 -2.81 21.99
CA ARG A 118 -3.88 -1.76 21.75
C ARG A 118 -2.51 -2.37 21.44
N THR A 119 -1.99 -2.04 20.27
CA THR A 119 -0.79 -2.62 19.66
C THR A 119 0.44 -2.32 20.50
N ASP A 120 0.45 -1.13 21.11
CA ASP A 120 1.59 -0.60 21.86
C ASP A 120 1.20 -0.05 23.23
N PRO A 121 0.79 -0.92 24.19
CA PRO A 121 0.35 -0.48 25.51
C PRO A 121 1.49 0.25 26.24
N GLY A 122 1.25 1.48 26.69
CA GLY A 122 2.28 2.31 27.33
C GLY A 122 3.06 3.24 26.40
N MET A 123 2.77 3.23 25.09
CA MET A 123 3.06 4.40 24.25
C MET A 123 1.99 5.48 24.49
N PRO A 124 2.32 6.78 24.37
CA PRO A 124 1.31 7.83 24.45
C PRO A 124 0.19 7.65 23.41
N GLY A 125 -1.01 8.13 23.72
CA GLY A 125 -2.16 8.08 22.82
C GLY A 125 -2.13 9.07 21.65
N GLY A 126 -3.22 9.09 20.89
CA GLY A 126 -3.54 10.14 19.92
C GLY A 126 -2.84 10.05 18.56
N ARG A 127 -1.97 9.06 18.32
CA ARG A 127 -1.34 8.82 17.01
C ARG A 127 -0.81 7.40 16.87
N PHE A 128 -0.56 7.00 15.63
CA PHE A 128 0.22 5.82 15.31
C PHE A 128 1.72 6.13 15.31
N TRP A 129 2.49 5.48 16.19
CA TRP A 129 3.88 5.86 16.54
C TRP A 129 4.95 5.49 15.53
N TYR A 130 4.64 4.59 14.60
CA TYR A 130 5.64 4.06 13.70
C TYR A 130 5.69 4.77 12.34
N LEU A 131 4.97 5.87 12.17
CA LEU A 131 5.06 6.70 10.96
C LEU A 131 5.85 7.99 11.21
N PRO A 132 6.58 8.51 10.22
CA PRO A 132 7.16 9.85 10.31
C PRO A 132 6.07 10.89 10.60
N ALA A 133 6.32 11.76 11.58
CA ALA A 133 5.32 12.72 12.03
C ALA A 133 5.93 14.09 12.35
N LYS A 134 5.07 15.11 12.32
CA LYS A 134 5.34 16.39 12.97
C LYS A 134 4.83 16.33 14.42
N PHE A 135 5.54 16.97 15.34
CA PHE A 135 5.07 17.11 16.72
C PHE A 135 4.50 18.51 16.97
N SER A 136 4.93 19.49 16.18
CA SER A 136 4.33 20.83 16.08
C SER A 136 4.00 21.17 14.64
N GLU A 137 2.96 21.96 14.43
CA GLU A 137 2.59 22.54 13.13
C GLU A 137 3.74 23.39 12.52
N THR A 138 4.61 23.94 13.37
CA THR A 138 5.77 24.75 12.94
C THR A 138 6.98 23.92 12.54
N ASP A 139 6.95 22.60 12.76
CA ASP A 139 8.09 21.73 12.47
C ASP A 139 8.37 21.68 10.97
N GLN A 140 9.60 22.08 10.62
CA GLN A 140 10.12 22.01 9.25
C GLN A 140 10.65 20.61 8.90
N LYS A 141 10.96 19.80 9.92
CA LYS A 141 11.50 18.45 9.75
C LYS A 141 10.61 17.42 10.41
N LEU A 142 10.48 16.28 9.75
CA LEU A 142 9.80 15.10 10.27
C LEU A 142 10.64 14.43 11.33
N THR A 143 9.98 13.98 12.39
CA THR A 143 10.59 13.11 13.39
C THR A 143 10.40 11.66 12.96
N MET A 144 11.52 10.97 12.72
CA MET A 144 11.49 9.59 12.21
C MET A 144 11.05 8.58 13.28
N PRO A 145 10.45 7.44 12.89
CA PRO A 145 9.93 6.45 13.85
C PRO A 145 10.94 5.99 14.91
N ILE A 146 12.21 5.78 14.54
CA ILE A 146 13.25 5.38 15.52
C ILE A 146 13.49 6.49 16.54
N THR A 147 13.56 7.74 16.09
CA THR A 147 13.68 8.90 16.98
C THR A 147 12.50 8.97 17.94
N GLN A 148 11.28 8.71 17.46
CA GLN A 148 10.08 8.71 18.31
C GLN A 148 10.14 7.63 19.40
N VAL A 149 10.55 6.40 19.06
CA VAL A 149 10.69 5.31 20.04
C VAL A 149 11.85 5.58 21.01
N ILE A 150 12.95 6.17 20.56
CA ILE A 150 14.04 6.57 21.47
C ILE A 150 13.55 7.67 22.42
N ASN A 151 12.82 8.68 21.95
CA ASN A 151 12.22 9.71 22.80
C ASN A 151 11.32 9.11 23.88
N TRP A 152 10.47 8.14 23.50
CA TRP A 152 9.64 7.40 24.45
C TRP A 152 10.49 6.68 25.51
N LEU A 153 11.56 6.01 25.11
CA LEU A 153 12.44 5.30 26.05
C LEU A 153 13.17 6.27 26.99
N LEU A 154 13.70 7.37 26.46
CA LEU A 154 14.37 8.42 27.25
C LEU A 154 13.42 9.06 28.27
N ASP A 155 12.15 9.26 27.90
CA ASP A 155 11.11 9.76 28.79
C ASP A 155 10.85 8.84 30.00
N LEU A 156 10.90 7.51 29.79
CA LEU A 156 10.72 6.52 30.86
C LEU A 156 11.98 6.33 31.71
N LEU A 157 13.17 6.48 31.11
CA LEU A 157 14.43 6.46 31.86
C LEU A 157 14.67 7.76 32.64
N ALA A 158 14.05 8.86 32.20
CA ALA A 158 14.31 10.24 32.64
C ALA A 158 15.78 10.63 32.44
N CYS A 159 16.35 10.32 31.27
CA CYS A 159 17.75 10.57 30.95
C CYS A 159 17.96 11.08 29.52
N SER A 160 19.17 11.54 29.22
CA SER A 160 19.64 11.94 27.91
C SER A 160 20.17 10.76 27.08
N VAL A 161 20.33 10.96 25.76
CA VAL A 161 20.96 9.97 24.86
C VAL A 161 22.36 9.57 25.34
N ASP A 162 23.13 10.52 25.87
CA ASP A 162 24.49 10.28 26.36
C ASP A 162 24.51 9.43 27.63
N GLU A 163 23.57 9.66 28.55
CA GLU A 163 23.42 8.85 29.76
C GLU A 163 22.96 7.44 29.43
N LEU A 164 22.01 7.28 28.49
CA LEU A 164 21.63 5.96 27.98
C LEU A 164 22.85 5.23 27.39
N ALA A 165 23.69 5.90 26.61
CA ALA A 165 24.91 5.29 26.06
C ALA A 165 25.87 4.79 27.16
N VAL A 166 25.99 5.54 28.25
CA VAL A 166 26.79 5.15 29.42
C VAL A 166 26.17 3.92 30.09
N SER A 167 24.86 3.93 30.38
CA SER A 167 24.16 2.79 30.98
C SER A 167 24.33 1.50 30.16
N LEU A 168 24.23 1.59 28.83
CA LEU A 168 24.45 0.47 27.93
C LEU A 168 25.91 -0.03 27.99
N GLY A 169 26.89 0.88 27.94
CA GLY A 169 28.31 0.53 28.02
C GLY A 169 28.71 -0.10 29.37
N SER A 170 28.08 0.33 30.47
CA SER A 170 28.33 -0.19 31.81
C SER A 170 27.71 -1.57 32.07
N SER A 171 26.73 -2.01 31.26
CA SER A 171 26.02 -3.28 31.48
C SER A 171 26.90 -4.52 31.34
N ARG A 172 28.10 -4.45 30.73
CA ARG A 172 29.02 -5.59 30.43
C ARG A 172 28.37 -6.74 29.65
N THR A 173 27.15 -6.56 29.15
CA THR A 173 26.40 -7.53 28.33
C THR A 173 26.61 -7.33 26.83
N ILE A 174 27.26 -6.24 26.44
CA ILE A 174 27.53 -5.84 25.05
C ILE A 174 29.00 -6.17 24.72
N ALA A 175 29.21 -7.12 23.80
CA ALA A 175 30.53 -7.56 23.39
C ALA A 175 31.23 -6.54 22.48
N GLY A 176 32.54 -6.32 22.67
CA GLY A 176 33.37 -5.49 21.79
C GLY A 176 33.79 -6.22 20.50
N ARG A 177 34.54 -5.53 19.63
CA ARG A 177 35.24 -6.17 18.50
C ARG A 177 36.59 -6.71 18.98
N GLY A 178 36.89 -7.99 18.77
CA GLY A 178 38.17 -8.61 19.13
C GLY A 178 38.22 -9.11 20.59
N ASN A 179 39.43 -9.23 21.16
CA ASN A 179 39.66 -9.70 22.56
C ASN A 179 39.13 -8.73 23.65
N ASP A 180 38.47 -7.63 23.28
CA ASP A 180 37.87 -6.70 24.23
C ASP A 180 36.47 -7.18 24.67
N MET A 181 36.33 -7.48 25.96
CA MET A 181 35.08 -7.97 26.55
C MET A 181 33.96 -6.92 26.66
N VAL A 182 34.22 -5.64 26.34
CA VAL A 182 33.25 -4.53 26.48
C VAL A 182 33.29 -3.62 25.24
N ALA A 183 32.14 -3.37 24.63
CA ALA A 183 32.02 -2.39 23.55
C ALA A 183 32.40 -0.97 24.00
N ASP A 184 33.20 -0.26 23.21
CA ASP A 184 33.60 1.14 23.49
C ASP A 184 32.36 2.03 23.63
N ALA A 185 32.16 2.61 24.81
CA ALA A 185 31.04 3.50 25.12
C ALA A 185 30.96 4.70 24.14
N ARG A 186 32.09 5.13 23.55
CA ARG A 186 32.07 6.15 22.48
C ARG A 186 31.42 5.66 21.19
N SER A 187 31.60 4.38 20.83
CA SER A 187 30.98 3.76 19.66
C SER A 187 29.46 3.61 19.84
N ILE A 188 29.03 3.21 21.05
CA ILE A 188 27.61 3.13 21.43
C ILE A 188 26.98 4.52 21.32
N ARG A 189 27.60 5.53 21.94
CA ARG A 189 27.14 6.93 21.89
C ARG A 189 26.97 7.41 20.45
N LYS A 190 27.99 7.25 19.61
CA LYS A 190 27.92 7.66 18.19
C LYS A 190 26.80 6.94 17.44
N THR A 191 26.59 5.65 17.72
CA THR A 191 25.51 4.87 17.10
C THR A 191 24.13 5.38 17.54
N LEU A 192 23.91 5.62 18.84
CA LEU A 192 22.64 6.13 19.35
C LEU A 192 22.32 7.54 18.83
N HIS A 193 23.31 8.44 18.77
CA HIS A 193 23.11 9.78 18.17
C HIS A 193 22.75 9.71 16.69
N SER A 194 23.32 8.75 15.94
CA SER A 194 22.93 8.51 14.54
C SER A 194 21.47 8.05 14.43
N TRP A 195 21.04 7.15 15.32
CA TRP A 195 19.65 6.69 15.37
C TRP A 195 18.69 7.81 15.75
N TYR A 196 19.07 8.60 16.76
CA TYR A 196 18.31 9.75 17.23
C TYR A 196 18.15 10.82 16.16
N ALA A 197 19.19 11.09 15.37
CA ALA A 197 19.13 12.02 14.24
C ALA A 197 18.19 11.57 13.11
N GLY A 198 17.78 10.29 13.09
CA GLY A 198 16.82 9.75 12.12
C GLY A 198 17.34 9.70 10.67
N THR A 199 18.65 9.85 10.45
CA THR A 199 19.20 9.92 9.08
C THR A 199 19.40 8.56 8.43
N GLN A 200 19.44 7.48 9.23
CA GLN A 200 19.65 6.12 8.77
C GLN A 200 18.81 5.14 9.57
N THR A 201 18.43 4.03 8.93
CA THR A 201 17.73 2.94 9.60
C THR A 201 18.72 2.05 10.36
N PRO A 202 18.49 1.77 11.66
CA PRO A 202 19.32 0.86 12.45
C PRO A 202 19.44 -0.54 11.85
N GLY A 203 20.54 -1.25 12.11
CA GLY A 203 20.64 -2.68 11.84
C GLY A 203 19.99 -3.51 12.96
N ILE A 204 19.28 -4.59 12.63
CA ILE A 204 18.61 -5.45 13.61
C ILE A 204 19.59 -6.00 14.64
N ASN A 205 20.75 -6.49 14.18
CA ASN A 205 21.77 -7.04 15.07
C ASN A 205 22.20 -6.04 16.14
N LYS A 206 22.36 -4.76 15.79
CA LYS A 206 22.71 -3.72 16.76
C LYS A 206 21.60 -3.45 17.77
N ILE A 207 20.34 -3.48 17.35
CA ILE A 207 19.19 -3.35 18.28
C ILE A 207 19.20 -4.51 19.28
N LEU A 208 19.37 -5.74 18.79
CA LEU A 208 19.38 -6.94 19.62
C LEU A 208 20.60 -7.00 20.56
N GLU A 209 21.76 -6.52 20.10
CA GLU A 209 22.99 -6.39 20.85
C GLU A 209 22.84 -5.37 22.00
N PHE A 210 22.39 -4.15 21.69
CA PHE A 210 22.28 -3.06 22.65
C PHE A 210 21.20 -3.33 23.71
N PHE A 211 20.05 -3.86 23.31
CA PHE A 211 18.91 -4.07 24.20
C PHE A 211 18.72 -5.53 24.55
N ASN A 212 19.76 -6.21 25.04
CA ASN A 212 19.68 -7.64 25.30
C ASN A 212 18.81 -8.04 26.50
N GLU A 213 18.40 -9.32 26.59
CA GLU A 213 17.48 -9.77 27.66
C GLU A 213 18.08 -9.68 29.06
N LYS A 214 19.41 -9.62 29.16
CA LYS A 214 20.14 -9.47 30.42
C LYS A 214 20.36 -8.00 30.78
N LEU A 215 19.91 -7.06 29.95
CA LEU A 215 20.06 -5.63 30.19
C LEU A 215 19.17 -5.21 31.35
N LEU A 216 19.80 -4.60 32.36
CA LEU A 216 19.11 -3.99 33.50
C LEU A 216 19.17 -2.47 33.33
N LEU A 217 18.01 -1.85 33.11
CA LEU A 217 17.85 -0.41 33.06
C LEU A 217 17.06 0.07 34.28
N GLN A 218 17.44 1.23 34.81
CA GLN A 218 16.71 1.89 35.88
C GLN A 218 15.76 2.92 35.26
N PHE A 219 14.47 2.75 35.48
CA PHE A 219 13.45 3.64 34.97
C PHE A 219 12.99 4.60 36.08
N HIS A 220 13.33 5.88 35.95
CA HIS A 220 12.96 6.91 36.92
C HIS A 220 11.72 7.70 36.49
N GLY A 221 11.35 7.62 35.21
CA GLY A 221 10.18 8.28 34.60
C GLY A 221 8.91 7.44 34.60
N VAL A 222 8.81 6.41 35.45
CA VAL A 222 7.69 5.46 35.53
C VAL A 222 6.78 5.73 36.72
N PHE A 223 5.55 5.24 36.64
CA PHE A 223 4.57 5.27 37.72
C PHE A 223 4.15 3.85 38.11
N HIS A 224 4.15 3.57 39.41
CA HIS A 224 3.75 2.29 39.97
C HIS A 224 2.64 2.48 41.01
N TRP A 225 1.59 1.69 40.87
CA TRP A 225 0.57 1.54 41.90
C TRP A 225 1.16 0.81 43.11
N ASN A 226 0.95 1.34 44.31
CA ASN A 226 1.32 0.66 45.55
C ASN A 226 0.08 -0.05 46.14
N PRO A 227 0.03 -1.40 46.12
CA PRO A 227 -1.13 -2.14 46.62
C PRO A 227 -1.30 -2.05 48.15
N THR A 228 -0.30 -1.59 48.90
CA THR A 228 -0.39 -1.44 50.36
C THR A 228 -0.96 -0.10 50.80
N GLU A 229 -1.15 0.83 49.87
CA GLU A 229 -1.66 2.17 50.15
C GLU A 229 -3.11 2.33 49.72
N SER A 230 -3.81 3.26 50.36
CA SER A 230 -5.16 3.63 50.01
C SER A 230 -5.24 4.25 48.60
N LEU A 231 -6.46 4.31 48.06
CA LEU A 231 -6.73 4.96 46.77
C LEU A 231 -6.33 6.44 46.77
N ASP A 232 -6.60 7.15 47.87
CA ASP A 232 -6.28 8.58 48.00
C ASP A 232 -4.76 8.82 48.04
N GLU A 233 -4.01 7.97 48.73
CA GLU A 233 -2.54 8.04 48.76
C GLU A 233 -1.92 7.73 47.38
N ASN A 234 -2.44 6.70 46.69
CA ASN A 234 -2.03 6.40 45.31
C ASN A 234 -2.35 7.55 44.35
N PHE A 235 -3.50 8.19 44.53
CA PHE A 235 -3.91 9.36 43.76
C PHE A 235 -2.99 10.57 44.01
N ASP A 236 -2.62 10.82 45.26
CA ASP A 236 -1.67 11.88 45.62
C ASP A 236 -0.29 11.65 45.03
N ARG A 237 0.18 10.40 45.04
CA ARG A 237 1.43 10.02 44.37
C ARG A 237 1.34 10.26 42.86
N ALA A 238 0.24 9.87 42.23
CA ALA A 238 0.02 10.06 40.80
C ALA A 238 0.06 11.55 40.42
N ARG A 239 -0.56 12.43 41.23
CA ARG A 239 -0.47 13.89 41.04
C ARG A 239 0.95 14.42 41.22
N ALA A 240 1.66 13.97 42.24
CA ALA A 240 3.05 14.36 42.47
C ALA A 240 3.96 13.93 41.30
N PHE A 241 3.72 12.74 40.75
CA PHE A 241 4.39 12.24 39.55
C PHE A 241 4.16 13.15 38.34
N LEU A 242 2.90 13.54 38.06
CA LEU A 242 2.58 14.45 36.95
C LEU A 242 3.23 15.83 37.12
N ARG A 243 3.21 16.40 38.33
CA ARG A 243 3.86 17.68 38.62
C ARG A 243 5.36 17.63 38.37
N ARG A 244 6.02 16.51 38.71
CA ARG A 244 7.43 16.30 38.42
C ARG A 244 7.73 16.18 36.93
N LYS A 245 6.84 15.57 36.14
CA LYS A 245 6.95 15.53 34.67
C LYS A 245 6.61 16.85 33.98
N GLY A 246 5.88 17.76 34.65
CA GLY A 246 5.52 19.07 34.11
C GLY A 246 4.46 19.03 33.00
N LEU A 247 3.60 18.01 33.01
CA LEU A 247 2.59 17.82 31.97
C LEU A 247 1.40 18.76 32.15
N THR A 248 0.95 19.36 31.06
CA THR A 248 -0.30 20.15 31.05
C THR A 248 -1.53 19.26 30.92
N ALA A 249 -2.72 19.82 31.16
CA ALA A 249 -3.98 19.11 30.93
C ALA A 249 -4.12 18.64 29.47
N HIS A 250 -3.58 19.42 28.53
CA HIS A 250 -3.57 19.04 27.13
C HIS A 250 -2.64 17.85 26.88
N ASP A 251 -1.41 17.91 27.37
CA ASP A 251 -0.42 16.84 27.18
C ASP A 251 -0.95 15.53 27.77
N LEU A 252 -1.51 15.56 28.98
CA LEU A 252 -2.09 14.38 29.62
C LEU A 252 -3.23 13.77 28.79
N SER A 253 -4.08 14.59 28.19
CA SER A 253 -5.18 14.11 27.34
C SER A 253 -4.74 13.55 25.99
N VAL A 254 -3.53 13.91 25.53
CA VAL A 254 -2.91 13.30 24.36
C VAL A 254 -2.20 12.01 24.77
N GLU A 255 -1.51 12.00 25.92
CA GLU A 255 -0.72 10.86 26.37
C GLU A 255 -1.57 9.69 26.87
N THR A 256 -2.78 9.95 27.37
CA THR A 256 -3.65 8.97 28.00
C THR A 256 -5.08 9.08 27.47
N PRO A 257 -5.94 8.05 27.65
CA PRO A 257 -7.36 8.14 27.32
C PRO A 257 -8.17 9.12 28.19
N ILE A 258 -7.52 9.89 29.08
CA ILE A 258 -8.18 10.79 30.02
C ILE A 258 -8.63 12.07 29.27
N PRO A 259 -9.92 12.43 29.30
CA PRO A 259 -10.40 13.64 28.64
C PRO A 259 -9.74 14.91 29.18
N LYS A 260 -9.49 15.91 28.32
CA LYS A 260 -8.86 17.19 28.70
C LYS A 260 -9.56 17.90 29.87
N ALA A 261 -10.89 17.83 29.93
CA ALA A 261 -11.66 18.41 31.04
C ALA A 261 -11.36 17.71 32.37
N MET A 262 -11.24 16.38 32.37
CA MET A 262 -10.87 15.59 33.54
C MET A 262 -9.42 15.88 33.95
N ALA A 263 -8.51 15.93 32.98
CA ALA A 263 -7.10 16.30 33.20
C ALA A 263 -6.96 17.67 33.88
N GLY A 264 -7.77 18.65 33.47
CA GLY A 264 -7.84 19.96 34.15
C GLY A 264 -8.27 19.84 35.61
N LYS A 265 -9.37 19.13 35.89
CA LYS A 265 -9.85 18.90 37.27
C LYS A 265 -8.79 18.25 38.17
N ILE A 266 -8.05 17.28 37.64
CA ILE A 266 -6.97 16.59 38.37
C ILE A 266 -5.84 17.54 38.74
N LEU A 267 -5.43 18.42 37.82
CA LEU A 267 -4.35 19.38 38.04
C LEU A 267 -4.78 20.55 38.97
N ASP A 268 -6.04 20.97 38.88
CA ASP A 268 -6.63 22.09 39.65
C ASP A 268 -7.07 21.69 41.07
N ASN A 269 -6.85 20.43 41.48
CA ASN A 269 -7.21 19.88 42.79
C ASN A 269 -8.73 19.93 43.11
N LEU A 270 -9.58 19.74 42.11
CA LEU A 270 -11.02 19.62 42.34
C LEU A 270 -11.39 18.25 42.93
N THR A 271 -12.51 18.18 43.63
CA THR A 271 -13.01 16.95 44.24
C THR A 271 -13.43 15.95 43.15
N LEU A 272 -12.82 14.76 43.16
CA LEU A 272 -13.10 13.65 42.25
C LEU A 272 -13.73 12.49 43.02
N SER A 273 -14.61 11.74 42.36
CA SER A 273 -15.17 10.48 42.86
C SER A 273 -14.10 9.40 42.98
N SER A 274 -14.38 8.35 43.77
CA SER A 274 -13.46 7.21 43.91
C SER A 274 -13.23 6.47 42.60
N GLU A 275 -14.24 6.39 41.74
CA GLU A 275 -14.13 5.76 40.41
C GLU A 275 -13.18 6.55 39.50
N GLU A 276 -13.37 7.88 39.40
CA GLU A 276 -12.50 8.75 38.60
C GLU A 276 -11.03 8.71 39.09
N LYS A 277 -10.81 8.63 40.41
CA LYS A 277 -9.46 8.50 40.99
C LYS A 277 -8.81 7.16 40.62
N TYR A 278 -9.57 6.07 40.69
CA TYR A 278 -9.08 4.74 40.34
C TYR A 278 -8.71 4.67 38.86
N ASP A 279 -9.63 5.08 37.99
CA ASP A 279 -9.43 5.10 36.55
C ASP A 279 -8.21 5.93 36.16
N PHE A 280 -8.07 7.12 36.75
CA PHE A 280 -6.91 7.99 36.52
C PHE A 280 -5.59 7.29 36.83
N CYS A 281 -5.46 6.70 38.02
CA CYS A 281 -4.27 6.00 38.43
C CYS A 281 -4.00 4.75 37.58
N TYR A 282 -5.04 4.01 37.21
CA TYR A 282 -4.95 2.86 36.32
C TYR A 282 -4.39 3.27 34.95
N GLN A 283 -4.92 4.32 34.33
CA GLN A 283 -4.45 4.82 33.04
C GLN A 283 -2.98 5.30 33.10
N LEU A 284 -2.56 5.92 34.20
CA LEU A 284 -1.16 6.28 34.42
C LEU A 284 -0.25 5.07 34.56
N CYS A 285 -0.67 4.03 35.27
CA CYS A 285 0.08 2.78 35.35
C CYS A 285 0.26 2.14 33.97
N GLN A 286 -0.77 2.19 33.11
CA GLN A 286 -0.65 1.68 31.75
C GLN A 286 0.32 2.51 30.90
N ARG A 287 0.24 3.85 30.97
CA ARG A 287 1.07 4.77 30.17
C ARG A 287 2.54 4.77 30.60
N TYR A 288 2.82 4.79 31.89
CA TYR A 288 4.17 4.96 32.45
C TYR A 288 4.69 3.69 33.13
N GLN A 289 4.30 2.50 32.66
CA GLN A 289 4.90 1.24 33.11
C GLN A 289 6.36 1.11 32.67
N ALA A 290 7.18 0.45 33.49
CA ALA A 290 8.54 0.09 33.12
C ALA A 290 8.54 -1.01 32.04
N PRO A 291 9.10 -0.76 30.84
CA PRO A 291 9.13 -1.74 29.77
C PRO A 291 10.23 -2.77 30.01
N SER A 292 9.96 -4.03 29.65
CA SER A 292 11.02 -5.04 29.58
C SER A 292 11.94 -4.80 28.38
N PRO A 293 13.19 -5.33 28.39
CA PRO A 293 14.07 -5.30 27.22
C PRO A 293 13.42 -5.88 25.96
N GLN A 294 12.52 -6.87 26.11
CA GLN A 294 11.76 -7.45 25.00
C GLN A 294 10.78 -6.45 24.38
N ILE A 295 10.09 -5.64 25.20
CA ILE A 295 9.19 -4.58 24.71
C ILE A 295 10.01 -3.51 23.98
N ILE A 296 11.15 -3.08 24.54
CA ILE A 296 12.03 -2.09 23.91
C ILE A 296 12.50 -2.58 22.53
N ARG A 297 12.98 -3.82 22.45
CA ARG A 297 13.37 -4.45 21.17
C ARG A 297 12.22 -4.47 20.18
N LYS A 298 11.04 -4.94 20.58
CA LYS A 298 9.87 -5.04 19.72
C LYS A 298 9.53 -3.69 19.07
N ARG A 299 9.45 -2.62 19.88
CA ARG A 299 9.14 -1.26 19.40
C ARG A 299 10.20 -0.70 18.46
N LEU A 300 11.49 -0.89 18.80
CA LEU A 300 12.59 -0.46 17.93
C LEU A 300 12.60 -1.22 16.60
N LEU A 301 12.26 -2.51 16.59
CA LEU A 301 12.16 -3.31 15.36
C LEU A 301 10.98 -2.84 14.49
N TYR A 302 9.84 -2.52 15.09
CA TYR A 302 8.70 -1.95 14.36
C TYR A 302 9.04 -0.58 13.78
N ALA A 303 9.53 0.34 14.60
CA ALA A 303 9.97 1.66 14.14
C ALA A 303 11.02 1.57 13.03
N ARG A 304 11.98 0.64 13.15
CA ARG A 304 12.98 0.37 12.11
C ARG A 304 12.31 -0.04 10.80
N ALA A 305 11.37 -0.98 10.86
CA ALA A 305 10.68 -1.51 9.69
C ALA A 305 9.92 -0.41 8.95
N PHE A 306 9.09 0.36 9.64
CA PHE A 306 8.35 1.46 9.03
C PHE A 306 9.26 2.57 8.51
N GLN A 307 10.34 2.91 9.22
CA GLN A 307 11.31 3.90 8.75
C GLN A 307 12.03 3.43 7.48
N ALA A 308 12.42 2.15 7.41
CA ALA A 308 12.97 1.57 6.17
C ALA A 308 11.96 1.61 5.03
N THR A 309 10.71 1.25 5.27
CA THR A 309 9.63 1.31 4.27
C THR A 309 9.45 2.72 3.75
N TYR A 310 9.44 3.72 4.65
CA TYR A 310 9.33 5.13 4.29
C TYR A 310 10.48 5.59 3.39
N PHE A 311 11.74 5.29 3.74
CA PHE A 311 12.87 5.66 2.88
C PHE A 311 12.86 4.95 1.53
N GLN A 312 12.39 3.70 1.48
CA GLN A 312 12.24 2.97 0.21
C GLN A 312 11.13 3.58 -0.65
N LEU A 313 9.99 3.95 -0.06
CA LEU A 313 8.93 4.70 -0.74
C LEU A 313 9.48 6.02 -1.28
N ALA A 314 10.14 6.83 -0.46
CA ALA A 314 10.69 8.10 -0.89
C ALA A 314 11.70 7.95 -2.04
N SER A 315 12.55 6.92 -1.98
CA SER A 315 13.47 6.59 -3.08
C SER A 315 12.74 6.15 -4.35
N ALA A 316 11.67 5.37 -4.23
CA ALA A 316 10.86 4.91 -5.36
C ALA A 316 10.08 6.06 -6.04
N LEU A 317 9.73 7.09 -5.26
CA LEU A 317 9.15 8.34 -5.74
C LEU A 317 10.20 9.36 -6.22
N CYS A 318 11.48 8.96 -6.30
CA CYS A 318 12.60 9.80 -6.72
C CYS A 318 12.82 11.05 -5.85
N ILE A 319 12.43 11.02 -4.57
CA ILE A 319 12.60 12.14 -3.63
C ILE A 319 14.09 12.24 -3.22
N PRO A 320 14.76 13.39 -3.41
CA PRO A 320 16.15 13.58 -3.01
C PRO A 320 16.34 13.34 -1.52
N LYS A 321 17.45 12.68 -1.14
CA LYS A 321 17.77 12.38 0.28
C LYS A 321 17.72 13.59 1.21
N SER A 322 18.07 14.79 0.71
CA SER A 322 18.00 16.04 1.47
C SER A 322 16.57 16.46 1.84
N MET A 323 15.58 16.04 1.04
CA MET A 323 14.16 16.39 1.19
C MET A 323 13.35 15.31 1.90
N GLN A 324 13.89 14.09 2.09
CA GLN A 324 13.17 12.99 2.74
C GLN A 324 12.80 13.25 4.20
N ASN A 325 13.46 14.20 4.87
CA ASN A 325 13.08 14.61 6.23
C ASN A 325 12.28 15.91 6.23
N SER A 326 11.99 16.50 5.06
CA SER A 326 11.18 17.70 4.97
C SER A 326 9.75 17.39 5.35
N ALA A 327 9.19 18.29 6.16
CA ALA A 327 7.81 18.25 6.57
C ALA A 327 6.88 18.95 5.55
N SER A 328 7.44 19.46 4.43
CA SER A 328 6.69 20.07 3.33
C SER A 328 6.34 19.03 2.26
N PRO A 329 5.06 18.86 1.86
CA PRO A 329 4.66 17.91 0.82
C PRO A 329 5.12 18.28 -0.58
N SER A 330 5.36 19.57 -0.85
CA SER A 330 5.91 19.99 -2.14
C SER A 330 7.33 19.45 -2.34
N GLU A 331 8.11 19.35 -1.26
CA GLU A 331 9.45 18.76 -1.27
C GLU A 331 9.41 17.24 -1.04
N ASN A 332 8.39 16.76 -0.33
CA ASN A 332 8.26 15.38 0.11
C ASN A 332 6.83 14.85 -0.07
N PRO A 333 6.44 14.45 -1.30
CA PRO A 333 5.11 13.94 -1.59
C PRO A 333 4.70 12.73 -0.74
N ALA A 334 5.65 11.94 -0.23
CA ALA A 334 5.37 10.77 0.62
C ALA A 334 4.58 11.12 1.89
N MET A 335 4.61 12.37 2.35
CA MET A 335 3.77 12.85 3.46
C MET A 335 2.28 12.69 3.21
N GLN A 336 1.84 12.73 1.96
CA GLN A 336 0.43 12.55 1.65
C GLN A 336 -0.01 11.09 1.87
N VAL A 337 0.88 10.12 1.62
CA VAL A 337 0.62 8.70 1.89
C VAL A 337 0.40 8.49 3.39
N ILE A 338 1.24 9.13 4.22
CA ILE A 338 1.09 9.10 5.69
C ILE A 338 -0.24 9.73 6.10
N LYS A 339 -0.60 10.88 5.52
CA LYS A 339 -1.85 11.55 5.87
C LYS A 339 -3.10 10.76 5.45
N ILE A 340 -3.08 10.11 4.29
CA ILE A 340 -4.16 9.23 3.83
C ILE A 340 -4.32 8.05 4.79
N PHE A 341 -3.20 7.44 5.22
CA PHE A 341 -3.21 6.42 6.25
C PHE A 341 -3.87 6.93 7.54
N GLU A 342 -3.45 8.10 8.04
CA GLU A 342 -3.99 8.69 9.27
C GLU A 342 -5.49 8.98 9.17
N ILE A 343 -5.98 9.44 8.01
CA ILE A 343 -7.41 9.69 7.78
C ILE A 343 -8.19 8.38 7.92
N ALA A 344 -7.79 7.33 7.19
CA ALA A 344 -8.47 6.03 7.26
C ALA A 344 -8.39 5.44 8.67
N TYR A 345 -7.22 5.49 9.31
CA TYR A 345 -7.01 4.97 10.66
C TYR A 345 -7.90 5.69 11.68
N ASN A 346 -7.84 7.02 11.76
CA ASN A 346 -8.57 7.78 12.77
C ASN A 346 -10.09 7.72 12.57
N LEU A 347 -10.57 7.78 11.32
CA LEU A 347 -12.01 7.64 11.06
C LEU A 347 -12.53 6.27 11.46
N THR A 348 -11.73 5.21 11.32
CA THR A 348 -12.11 3.86 11.75
C THR A 348 -12.18 3.72 13.27
N ILE A 349 -11.25 4.35 14.00
CA ILE A 349 -11.33 4.42 15.46
C ILE A 349 -12.59 5.17 15.88
N ASP A 350 -12.87 6.32 15.26
CA ASP A 350 -14.03 7.16 15.56
C ASP A 350 -15.37 6.48 15.26
N SER A 351 -15.49 5.73 14.15
CA SER A 351 -16.70 4.99 13.78
C SER A 351 -16.93 3.80 14.70
N SER A 352 -15.87 3.03 14.99
CA SER A 352 -15.95 1.88 15.88
C SER A 352 -16.30 2.26 17.32
N ALA A 353 -15.89 3.44 17.79
CA ALA A 353 -16.29 3.95 19.10
C ALA A 353 -17.81 4.26 19.20
N LYS A 354 -18.52 4.31 18.06
CA LYS A 354 -19.95 4.63 17.96
C LYS A 354 -20.81 3.44 17.54
N SER A 355 -20.21 2.27 17.28
CA SER A 355 -20.90 1.08 16.78
C SER A 355 -20.43 -0.17 17.51
N ASP A 356 -21.38 -1.01 17.91
CA ASP A 356 -21.10 -2.35 18.44
C ASP A 356 -21.10 -3.44 17.34
N ASP A 357 -21.45 -3.08 16.10
CA ASP A 357 -21.53 -3.99 14.94
C ASP A 357 -20.66 -3.53 13.76
N ASP A 358 -20.09 -4.49 13.03
CA ASP A 358 -19.17 -4.26 11.90
C ASP A 358 -19.87 -3.62 10.69
N SER A 359 -21.14 -3.94 10.42
CA SER A 359 -21.85 -3.39 9.25
C SER A 359 -22.22 -1.93 9.49
N ASN A 360 -22.75 -1.64 10.68
CA ASN A 360 -23.05 -0.28 11.11
C ASN A 360 -21.78 0.58 11.26
N GLU A 361 -20.63 -0.02 11.64
CA GLU A 361 -19.35 0.68 11.64
C GLU A 361 -18.96 1.18 10.25
N TYR A 362 -19.08 0.32 9.23
CA TYR A 362 -18.69 0.69 7.87
C TYR A 362 -19.56 1.81 7.31
N GLU A 363 -20.87 1.78 7.58
CA GLU A 363 -21.79 2.85 7.19
C GLU A 363 -21.39 4.20 7.83
N LEU A 364 -21.17 4.22 9.15
CA LEU A 364 -20.73 5.41 9.88
C LEU A 364 -19.36 5.92 9.42
N PHE A 365 -18.44 5.01 9.10
CA PHE A 365 -17.15 5.33 8.51
C PHE A 365 -17.33 6.03 7.17
N MET A 366 -18.14 5.47 6.28
CA MET A 366 -18.38 6.02 4.94
C MET A 366 -19.13 7.36 4.99
N GLU A 367 -20.10 7.51 5.90
CA GLU A 367 -20.78 8.79 6.14
C GLU A 367 -19.79 9.87 6.60
N SER A 368 -18.97 9.55 7.61
CA SER A 368 -17.95 10.47 8.14
C SER A 368 -16.91 10.84 7.08
N LEU A 369 -16.52 9.88 6.24
CA LEU A 369 -15.59 10.10 5.14
C LEU A 369 -16.19 11.02 4.07
N LYS A 370 -17.46 10.81 3.70
CA LYS A 370 -18.18 11.67 2.74
C LYS A 370 -18.42 13.08 3.28
N GLU A 371 -18.70 13.22 4.58
CA GLU A 371 -18.90 14.53 5.21
C GLU A 371 -17.60 15.34 5.27
N LYS A 372 -16.51 14.72 5.73
CA LYS A 372 -15.23 15.43 5.96
C LYS A 372 -14.34 15.50 4.72
N HIS A 373 -14.44 14.52 3.83
CA HIS A 373 -13.57 14.33 2.66
C HIS A 373 -14.36 13.86 1.41
N PRO A 374 -15.39 14.62 0.95
CA PRO A 374 -16.34 14.17 -0.08
C PRO A 374 -15.66 13.77 -1.39
N ILE A 375 -14.67 14.54 -1.82
CA ILE A 375 -13.99 14.30 -3.09
C ILE A 375 -13.04 13.11 -2.97
N GLU A 376 -12.25 13.02 -1.90
CA GLU A 376 -11.38 11.87 -1.65
C GLU A 376 -12.19 10.57 -1.48
N ALA A 377 -13.39 10.63 -0.91
CA ALA A 377 -14.29 9.48 -0.80
C ALA A 377 -14.65 8.89 -2.17
N ALA A 378 -14.83 9.75 -3.18
CA ALA A 378 -15.16 9.36 -4.55
C ALA A 378 -13.93 9.07 -5.45
N THR A 379 -12.72 9.36 -4.99
CA THR A 379 -11.49 9.16 -5.77
C THR A 379 -10.46 8.28 -5.05
N THR A 380 -9.97 8.73 -3.90
CA THR A 380 -8.76 8.21 -3.25
C THR A 380 -9.06 7.00 -2.36
N PHE A 381 -10.24 6.93 -1.76
CA PHE A 381 -10.60 5.89 -0.78
C PHE A 381 -11.47 4.76 -1.37
N LEU A 382 -11.58 4.65 -2.70
CA LEU A 382 -12.43 3.64 -3.35
C LEU A 382 -12.01 2.19 -3.05
N SER A 383 -10.73 1.93 -2.74
CA SER A 383 -10.25 0.59 -2.36
C SER A 383 -10.86 0.05 -1.07
N LEU A 384 -11.44 0.92 -0.24
CA LEU A 384 -12.10 0.54 1.00
C LEU A 384 -13.49 -0.08 0.75
N ASN A 385 -14.02 0.03 -0.47
CA ASN A 385 -15.19 -0.72 -0.90
C ASN A 385 -14.72 -2.02 -1.57
N GLU A 386 -14.75 -3.12 -0.82
CA GLU A 386 -14.30 -4.44 -1.29
C GLU A 386 -15.30 -5.11 -2.26
N SER A 387 -16.43 -4.48 -2.58
CA SER A 387 -17.33 -4.98 -3.62
C SER A 387 -16.64 -4.99 -4.98
N ILE A 388 -17.05 -5.93 -5.85
CA ILE A 388 -16.52 -6.05 -7.21
C ILE A 388 -16.75 -4.73 -7.98
N GLU A 389 -17.91 -4.10 -7.83
CA GLU A 389 -18.24 -2.82 -8.45
C GLU A 389 -17.32 -1.69 -7.96
N GLY A 390 -17.06 -1.62 -6.65
CA GLY A 390 -16.13 -0.65 -6.06
C GLY A 390 -14.71 -0.81 -6.58
N LEU A 391 -14.21 -2.04 -6.62
CA LEU A 391 -12.88 -2.34 -7.15
C LEU A 391 -12.78 -2.09 -8.66
N GLN A 392 -13.84 -2.37 -9.43
CA GLN A 392 -13.88 -2.06 -10.87
C GLN A 392 -13.85 -0.54 -11.10
N SER A 393 -14.60 0.23 -10.32
CA SER A 393 -14.57 1.70 -10.38
C SER A 393 -13.16 2.23 -10.10
N LEU A 394 -12.50 1.72 -9.06
CA LEU A 394 -11.12 2.04 -8.76
C LEU A 394 -10.18 1.70 -9.93
N ALA A 395 -10.27 0.49 -10.47
CA ALA A 395 -9.43 0.06 -11.59
C ALA A 395 -9.61 0.95 -12.82
N ASN A 396 -10.86 1.31 -13.15
CA ASN A 396 -11.17 2.20 -14.27
C ASN A 396 -10.57 3.61 -14.07
N GLN A 397 -10.71 4.18 -12.87
CA GLN A 397 -10.10 5.48 -12.56
C GLN A 397 -8.57 5.43 -12.65
N LEU A 398 -7.95 4.37 -12.12
CA LEU A 398 -6.50 4.21 -12.19
C LEU A 398 -6.00 4.02 -13.62
N ASN A 399 -6.72 3.24 -14.45
CA ASN A 399 -6.39 3.05 -15.87
C ASN A 399 -6.43 4.37 -16.64
N ARG A 400 -7.49 5.16 -16.46
CA ARG A 400 -7.60 6.49 -17.09
C ARG A 400 -6.42 7.38 -16.72
N ARG A 401 -6.03 7.40 -15.43
CA ARG A 401 -4.89 8.20 -14.97
C ARG A 401 -3.57 7.69 -15.54
N LEU A 402 -3.32 6.38 -15.49
CA LEU A 402 -2.09 5.78 -16.00
C LEU A 402 -1.94 5.94 -17.51
N MET A 403 -3.03 5.91 -18.27
CA MET A 403 -3.02 6.16 -19.72
C MET A 403 -2.64 7.60 -20.09
N GLY A 404 -2.89 8.57 -19.21
CA GLY A 404 -2.58 9.97 -19.42
C GLY A 404 -1.21 10.42 -18.89
N LEU A 405 -0.48 9.56 -18.18
CA LEU A 405 0.76 9.91 -17.49
C LEU A 405 2.00 9.48 -18.27
N GLY A 406 2.79 10.46 -18.73
CA GLY A 406 4.10 10.26 -19.35
C GLY A 406 5.21 9.93 -18.36
N GLU A 407 6.36 9.46 -18.87
CA GLU A 407 7.52 9.08 -18.03
C GLU A 407 8.08 10.26 -17.19
N THR A 408 8.05 11.48 -17.75
CA THR A 408 8.61 12.68 -17.14
C THR A 408 7.66 13.41 -16.19
N ASP A 409 6.37 13.05 -16.19
CA ASP A 409 5.36 13.78 -15.44
C ASP A 409 5.65 13.74 -13.93
N GLU A 410 5.36 14.85 -13.26
CA GLU A 410 5.56 14.97 -11.82
C GLU A 410 4.50 14.16 -11.04
N ILE A 411 4.80 13.90 -9.77
CA ILE A 411 3.83 13.25 -8.89
C ILE A 411 2.77 14.28 -8.51
N GLU A 412 1.53 13.94 -8.82
CA GLU A 412 0.37 14.76 -8.48
C GLU A 412 0.00 14.68 -7.00
N HIS A 413 -0.44 15.80 -6.41
CA HIS A 413 -1.03 15.77 -5.07
C HIS A 413 -2.38 15.03 -5.06
N GLU A 414 -2.64 14.20 -4.05
CA GLU A 414 -3.89 13.46 -3.88
C GLU A 414 -4.80 14.03 -2.80
N ILE A 415 -4.28 14.90 -1.94
CA ILE A 415 -5.05 15.51 -0.85
C ILE A 415 -4.66 16.97 -0.68
N PRO A 416 -5.57 17.81 -0.14
CA PRO A 416 -5.27 19.21 0.11
C PRO A 416 -4.28 19.34 1.26
N PHE A 417 -2.99 19.38 0.94
CA PHE A 417 -1.91 19.56 1.93
C PHE A 417 -1.25 20.94 1.81
N SER A 418 -1.18 21.51 0.61
CA SER A 418 -0.65 22.85 0.39
C SER A 418 -1.60 23.93 0.91
N ARG A 419 -1.04 25.01 1.48
CA ARG A 419 -1.80 26.23 1.81
C ARG A 419 -1.92 27.19 0.61
N CYS A 420 -1.32 26.84 -0.54
CA CYS A 420 -1.42 27.63 -1.75
C CYS A 420 -2.80 27.49 -2.39
N LYS A 421 -3.56 28.59 -2.45
CA LYS A 421 -4.91 28.61 -3.05
C LYS A 421 -4.91 28.08 -4.48
N LYS A 422 -3.90 28.41 -5.29
CA LYS A 422 -3.80 27.97 -6.70
C LYS A 422 -3.67 26.45 -6.82
N GLU A 423 -2.84 25.84 -5.98
CA GLU A 423 -2.64 24.38 -5.96
C GLU A 423 -3.88 23.65 -5.45
N LEU A 424 -4.56 24.19 -4.44
CA LEU A 424 -5.82 23.65 -3.94
C LEU A 424 -6.92 23.68 -5.00
N VAL A 425 -7.07 24.82 -5.71
CA VAL A 425 -8.06 24.94 -6.80
C VAL A 425 -7.74 23.95 -7.91
N ALA A 426 -6.49 23.85 -8.35
CA ALA A 426 -6.09 22.91 -9.40
C ALA A 426 -6.33 21.44 -8.99
N LEU A 427 -6.07 21.08 -7.72
CA LEU A 427 -6.37 19.76 -7.18
C LEU A 427 -7.87 19.45 -7.27
N PHE A 428 -8.72 20.36 -6.80
CA PHE A 428 -10.16 20.15 -6.78
C PHE A 428 -10.77 20.14 -8.18
N GLU A 429 -10.35 21.03 -9.08
CA GLU A 429 -10.80 21.04 -10.48
C GLU A 429 -10.46 19.71 -11.15
N ARG A 430 -9.23 19.22 -11.01
CA ARG A 430 -8.82 17.93 -11.60
C ARG A 430 -9.61 16.76 -11.04
N LYS A 431 -9.78 16.69 -9.71
CA LYS A 431 -10.53 15.60 -9.08
C LYS A 431 -12.03 15.64 -9.43
N THR A 432 -12.61 16.83 -9.50
CA THR A 432 -14.01 17.01 -9.91
C THR A 432 -14.20 16.63 -11.37
N ALA A 433 -13.28 17.00 -12.25
CA ALA A 433 -13.28 16.57 -13.65
C ALA A 433 -13.13 15.04 -13.77
N LEU A 434 -12.29 14.41 -12.94
CA LEU A 434 -12.18 12.96 -12.88
C LEU A 434 -13.52 12.31 -12.50
N ILE A 435 -14.19 12.80 -11.45
CA ILE A 435 -15.49 12.28 -11.02
C ILE A 435 -16.52 12.41 -12.14
N HIS A 436 -16.70 13.61 -12.72
CA HIS A 436 -17.67 13.82 -13.79
C HIS A 436 -17.38 12.98 -15.04
N SER A 437 -16.10 12.85 -15.42
CA SER A 437 -15.73 12.02 -16.57
C SER A 437 -15.95 10.54 -16.29
N SER A 438 -15.77 10.06 -15.06
CA SER A 438 -16.06 8.68 -14.68
C SER A 438 -17.56 8.40 -14.64
N GLU A 439 -18.37 9.34 -14.17
CA GLU A 439 -19.82 9.24 -14.16
C GLU A 439 -20.38 9.24 -15.60
N TYR A 440 -19.92 10.16 -16.45
CA TYR A 440 -20.28 10.19 -17.86
C TYR A 440 -19.91 8.89 -18.61
N ASP A 441 -18.71 8.34 -18.36
CA ASP A 441 -18.32 7.05 -18.94
C ASP A 441 -19.21 5.91 -18.48
N TYR A 442 -19.58 5.90 -17.19
CA TYR A 442 -20.45 4.88 -16.64
C TYR A 442 -21.84 4.95 -17.25
N GLU A 443 -22.44 6.15 -17.32
CA GLU A 443 -23.76 6.37 -17.92
C GLU A 443 -23.79 5.98 -19.40
N GLU A 444 -22.78 6.38 -20.18
CA GLU A 444 -22.68 6.00 -21.59
C GLU A 444 -22.44 4.50 -21.76
N SER A 445 -21.58 3.89 -20.94
CA SER A 445 -21.39 2.43 -20.95
C SER A 445 -22.68 1.70 -20.62
N HIS A 446 -23.41 2.16 -19.61
CA HIS A 446 -24.69 1.59 -19.22
C HIS A 446 -25.72 1.75 -20.35
N ARG A 447 -25.79 2.93 -20.98
CA ARG A 447 -26.64 3.19 -22.16
C ARG A 447 -26.30 2.26 -23.32
N LEU A 448 -25.03 1.92 -23.56
CA LEU A 448 -24.71 0.94 -24.61
C LEU A 448 -25.09 -0.50 -24.20
N ASN A 449 -24.77 -0.90 -22.97
CA ASN A 449 -24.95 -2.29 -22.51
C ASN A 449 -26.43 -2.67 -22.24
N THR A 450 -27.33 -1.70 -22.13
CA THR A 450 -28.78 -1.90 -21.92
C THR A 450 -29.61 -1.75 -23.19
N ALA A 451 -29.03 -1.95 -24.37
CA ALA A 451 -29.79 -1.98 -25.62
C ALA A 451 -30.70 -3.22 -25.68
N ASP A 452 -31.94 -3.04 -26.12
CA ASP A 452 -32.93 -4.13 -26.14
C ASP A 452 -32.65 -5.13 -27.27
N ASN A 453 -32.01 -4.67 -28.35
CA ASN A 453 -31.67 -5.47 -29.51
C ASN A 453 -30.44 -4.93 -30.26
N ASP A 454 -29.87 -5.77 -31.13
CA ASP A 454 -28.67 -5.44 -31.90
C ASP A 454 -28.84 -4.19 -32.79
N ALA A 455 -30.01 -3.98 -33.40
CA ALA A 455 -30.24 -2.83 -34.28
C ALA A 455 -30.14 -1.51 -33.51
N GLU A 456 -30.74 -1.46 -32.33
CA GLU A 456 -30.60 -0.34 -31.41
C GLU A 456 -29.15 -0.17 -30.94
N LEU A 457 -28.47 -1.27 -30.59
CA LEU A 457 -27.06 -1.23 -30.17
C LEU A 457 -26.17 -0.63 -31.27
N PHE A 458 -26.35 -1.02 -32.54
CA PHE A 458 -25.62 -0.43 -33.66
C PHE A 458 -25.85 1.08 -33.78
N GLN A 459 -27.11 1.52 -33.69
CA GLN A 459 -27.44 2.95 -33.72
C GLN A 459 -26.78 3.70 -32.55
N ARG A 460 -26.81 3.13 -31.34
CA ARG A 460 -26.18 3.74 -30.16
C ARG A 460 -24.65 3.79 -30.29
N ILE A 461 -24.01 2.77 -30.89
CA ILE A 461 -22.57 2.74 -31.19
C ILE A 461 -22.19 3.83 -32.20
N GLU A 462 -22.90 3.95 -33.31
CA GLU A 462 -22.62 4.98 -34.33
C GLU A 462 -22.75 6.40 -33.74
N GLY A 463 -23.75 6.61 -32.87
CA GLY A 463 -24.03 7.89 -32.26
C GLY A 463 -23.11 8.31 -31.12
N THR A 464 -22.33 7.40 -30.51
CA THR A 464 -21.44 7.77 -29.40
C THR A 464 -20.06 8.20 -29.88
N SER A 465 -19.46 9.13 -29.15
CA SER A 465 -18.06 9.51 -29.25
C SER A 465 -17.26 9.12 -28.00
N ASN A 466 -17.89 8.47 -27.01
CA ASN A 466 -17.21 8.05 -25.79
C ASN A 466 -16.40 6.76 -26.06
N TRP A 467 -15.08 6.90 -26.13
CA TRP A 467 -14.15 5.80 -26.39
C TRP A 467 -14.21 4.70 -25.32
N VAL A 468 -14.33 5.09 -24.04
CA VAL A 468 -14.39 4.14 -22.90
C VAL A 468 -15.68 3.34 -22.94
N ALA A 469 -16.81 3.99 -23.24
CA ALA A 469 -18.09 3.31 -23.39
C ALA A 469 -18.07 2.29 -24.52
N LEU A 470 -17.47 2.62 -25.66
CA LEU A 470 -17.29 1.68 -26.77
C LEU A 470 -16.43 0.48 -26.37
N ASN A 471 -15.37 0.69 -25.58
CA ASN A 471 -14.53 -0.39 -25.08
C ASN A 471 -15.32 -1.38 -24.19
N SER A 472 -16.32 -0.90 -23.44
CA SER A 472 -17.19 -1.78 -22.64
C SER A 472 -17.98 -2.79 -23.50
N ILE A 473 -18.32 -2.43 -24.74
CA ILE A 473 -19.01 -3.32 -25.68
C ILE A 473 -18.05 -4.31 -26.31
N VAL A 474 -16.81 -3.89 -26.62
CA VAL A 474 -15.78 -4.76 -27.20
C VAL A 474 -15.54 -6.01 -26.35
N ASP A 475 -15.57 -5.86 -25.03
CA ASP A 475 -15.34 -6.92 -24.05
C ASP A 475 -16.63 -7.60 -23.55
N SER A 476 -17.81 -7.18 -24.05
CA SER A 476 -19.10 -7.71 -23.59
C SER A 476 -19.36 -9.14 -24.06
N GLU A 477 -19.74 -10.03 -23.15
CA GLU A 477 -20.13 -11.40 -23.50
C GLU A 477 -21.56 -11.48 -24.08
N THR A 478 -22.40 -10.48 -23.83
CA THR A 478 -23.80 -10.45 -24.26
C THR A 478 -23.98 -9.86 -25.67
N ALA A 479 -23.04 -9.02 -26.11
CA ALA A 479 -23.08 -8.38 -27.43
C ALA A 479 -22.68 -9.35 -28.55
N SER A 480 -23.40 -9.30 -29.67
CA SER A 480 -23.06 -10.09 -30.86
C SER A 480 -21.69 -9.72 -31.41
N LEU A 481 -20.99 -10.68 -32.04
CA LEU A 481 -19.67 -10.43 -32.62
C LEU A 481 -19.68 -9.26 -33.62
N ALA A 482 -20.76 -9.10 -34.39
CA ALA A 482 -20.91 -8.01 -35.33
C ALA A 482 -20.97 -6.64 -34.62
N ALA A 483 -21.73 -6.54 -33.52
CA ALA A 483 -21.78 -5.34 -32.69
C ALA A 483 -20.43 -5.03 -32.03
N ARG A 484 -19.74 -6.05 -31.51
CA ARG A 484 -18.40 -5.90 -30.93
C ARG A 484 -17.35 -5.41 -31.94
N ARG A 485 -17.42 -5.91 -33.19
CA ARG A 485 -16.56 -5.44 -34.28
C ARG A 485 -16.88 -4.01 -34.69
N ALA A 486 -18.17 -3.66 -34.77
CA ALA A 486 -18.59 -2.29 -35.05
C ALA A 486 -18.12 -1.31 -33.97
N ALA A 487 -18.24 -1.67 -32.69
CA ALA A 487 -17.72 -0.88 -31.59
C ALA A 487 -16.19 -0.70 -31.68
N ALA A 488 -15.43 -1.77 -31.95
CA ALA A 488 -13.98 -1.70 -32.09
C ALA A 488 -13.54 -0.81 -33.27
N TRP A 489 -14.23 -0.87 -34.41
CA TRP A 489 -13.99 0.05 -35.52
C TRP A 489 -14.34 1.49 -35.17
N ARG A 490 -15.47 1.70 -34.50
CA ARG A 490 -15.87 3.02 -34.03
C ARG A 490 -14.85 3.62 -33.09
N MET A 491 -14.25 2.84 -32.19
CA MET A 491 -13.13 3.28 -31.34
C MET A 491 -11.94 3.79 -32.14
N VAL A 492 -11.62 3.17 -33.28
CA VAL A 492 -10.54 3.64 -34.18
C VAL A 492 -10.89 4.97 -34.84
N GLU A 493 -12.17 5.19 -35.17
CA GLU A 493 -12.66 6.43 -35.78
C GLU A 493 -12.70 7.60 -34.81
N VAL A 494 -13.13 7.37 -33.56
CA VAL A 494 -13.28 8.42 -32.54
C VAL A 494 -12.02 8.65 -31.72
N ALA A 495 -10.97 7.85 -31.92
CA ALA A 495 -9.71 7.96 -31.19
C ALA A 495 -9.10 9.36 -31.33
N SER A 496 -8.80 9.97 -30.19
CA SER A 496 -8.18 11.29 -30.07
C SER A 496 -6.65 11.20 -30.01
N THR A 497 -6.11 10.05 -29.62
CA THR A 497 -4.67 9.79 -29.51
C THR A 497 -4.23 8.57 -30.34
N ASP A 498 -2.95 8.53 -30.70
CA ASP A 498 -2.35 7.37 -31.37
C ASP A 498 -2.44 6.09 -30.53
N LEU A 499 -2.41 6.23 -29.20
CA LEU A 499 -2.58 5.13 -28.26
C LEU A 499 -4.00 4.54 -28.31
N GLU A 500 -5.03 5.39 -28.22
CA GLU A 500 -6.44 4.99 -28.36
C GLU A 500 -6.71 4.30 -29.70
N LYS A 501 -6.12 4.83 -30.77
CA LYS A 501 -6.21 4.25 -32.12
C LYS A 501 -5.57 2.88 -32.18
N ALA A 502 -4.39 2.72 -31.58
CA ALA A 502 -3.71 1.43 -31.50
C ALA A 502 -4.51 0.40 -30.69
N TYR A 503 -5.11 0.79 -29.57
CA TYR A 503 -6.00 -0.08 -28.80
C TYR A 503 -7.23 -0.52 -29.60
N GLY A 504 -7.88 0.38 -30.33
CA GLY A 504 -8.99 0.03 -31.23
C GLY A 504 -8.57 -1.01 -32.28
N LEU A 505 -7.41 -0.83 -32.91
CA LEU A 505 -6.86 -1.81 -33.87
C LEU A 505 -6.55 -3.17 -33.22
N ILE A 506 -6.02 -3.17 -32.00
CA ILE A 506 -5.77 -4.37 -31.20
C ILE A 506 -7.08 -5.09 -30.88
N ALA A 507 -8.13 -4.37 -30.52
CA ALA A 507 -9.45 -4.94 -30.25
C ALA A 507 -10.01 -5.66 -31.50
N VAL A 508 -9.96 -5.02 -32.67
CA VAL A 508 -10.40 -5.65 -33.93
C VAL A 508 -9.58 -6.91 -34.23
N LEU A 509 -8.25 -6.82 -34.12
CA LEU A 509 -7.36 -7.95 -34.40
C LEU A 509 -7.56 -9.11 -33.38
N SER A 510 -7.80 -8.78 -32.12
CA SER A 510 -8.12 -9.74 -31.06
C SER A 510 -9.41 -10.49 -31.37
N GLN A 511 -10.49 -9.78 -31.74
CA GLN A 511 -11.76 -10.38 -32.12
C GLN A 511 -11.66 -11.26 -33.37
N LEU A 512 -10.72 -10.98 -34.28
CA LEU A 512 -10.46 -11.82 -35.45
C LEU A 512 -9.71 -13.12 -35.10
N LEU A 513 -8.68 -13.01 -34.26
CA LEU A 513 -7.76 -14.12 -33.97
C LEU A 513 -8.22 -15.01 -32.81
N ASN A 514 -8.95 -14.46 -31.85
CA ASN A 514 -9.39 -15.16 -30.62
C ASN A 514 -10.81 -15.74 -30.70
N ASP A 515 -11.53 -15.58 -31.81
CA ASP A 515 -12.87 -16.16 -31.96
C ASP A 515 -12.79 -17.70 -31.92
N PRO A 516 -13.52 -18.37 -31.00
CA PRO A 516 -13.55 -19.82 -30.92
C PRO A 516 -14.19 -20.47 -32.15
N ASP A 517 -15.12 -19.79 -32.83
CA ASP A 517 -15.76 -20.28 -34.05
C ASP A 517 -15.00 -19.79 -35.29
N LYS A 518 -14.20 -20.69 -35.85
CA LYS A 518 -13.41 -20.40 -37.06
C LYS A 518 -14.26 -20.02 -38.27
N ARG A 519 -15.57 -20.32 -38.27
CA ARG A 519 -16.50 -19.93 -39.36
C ARG A 519 -16.76 -18.42 -39.39
N ASN A 520 -16.52 -17.71 -38.28
CA ASN A 520 -16.68 -16.27 -38.18
C ASN A 520 -15.50 -15.47 -38.78
N ARG A 521 -14.48 -16.17 -39.29
CA ARG A 521 -13.35 -15.58 -40.01
C ARG A 521 -13.76 -15.32 -41.45
N THR A 522 -13.55 -14.09 -41.90
CA THR A 522 -13.79 -13.71 -43.28
C THR A 522 -12.76 -14.38 -44.21
N ALA A 523 -13.08 -14.48 -45.50
CA ALA A 523 -12.17 -15.10 -46.48
C ALA A 523 -10.83 -14.36 -46.60
N ASP A 524 -10.82 -13.05 -46.33
CA ASP A 524 -9.67 -12.14 -46.35
C ASP A 524 -9.00 -11.99 -44.97
N ALA A 525 -9.33 -12.82 -43.98
CA ALA A 525 -8.82 -12.70 -42.61
C ALA A 525 -7.28 -12.64 -42.52
N ASN A 526 -6.56 -13.34 -43.40
CA ASN A 526 -5.10 -13.29 -43.45
C ASN A 526 -4.59 -11.89 -43.85
N ASP A 527 -5.14 -11.33 -44.93
CA ASP A 527 -4.74 -10.02 -45.45
C ASP A 527 -5.14 -8.90 -44.48
N LEU A 528 -6.32 -9.02 -43.87
CA LEU A 528 -6.80 -8.10 -42.85
C LEU A 528 -5.87 -8.09 -41.62
N ALA A 529 -5.47 -9.27 -41.13
CA ALA A 529 -4.54 -9.39 -40.01
C ALA A 529 -3.15 -8.82 -40.35
N ASN A 530 -2.60 -9.12 -41.53
CA ASN A 530 -1.32 -8.56 -41.99
C ASN A 530 -1.39 -7.03 -42.10
N SER A 531 -2.48 -6.49 -42.66
CA SER A 531 -2.69 -5.04 -42.80
C SER A 531 -2.78 -4.35 -41.43
N MET A 532 -3.51 -4.93 -40.47
CA MET A 532 -3.62 -4.40 -39.11
C MET A 532 -2.27 -4.42 -38.38
N LEU A 533 -1.53 -5.52 -38.47
CA LEU A 533 -0.18 -5.62 -37.89
C LEU A 533 0.78 -4.60 -38.50
N GLN A 534 0.73 -4.38 -39.81
CA GLN A 534 1.55 -3.37 -40.48
C GLN A 534 1.17 -1.95 -40.04
N LYS A 535 -0.13 -1.65 -39.92
CA LYS A 535 -0.60 -0.36 -39.38
C LYS A 535 -0.09 -0.16 -37.96
N LEU A 536 -0.22 -1.15 -37.08
CA LEU A 536 0.29 -1.10 -35.70
C LEU A 536 1.81 -0.90 -35.63
N GLU A 537 2.57 -1.41 -36.60
CA GLU A 537 4.02 -1.18 -36.67
C GLU A 537 4.42 0.24 -37.07
N GLN A 538 3.52 0.99 -37.71
CA GLN A 538 3.73 2.37 -38.14
C GLN A 538 3.35 3.41 -37.07
N ILE A 539 2.62 3.02 -36.03
CA ILE A 539 2.22 3.93 -34.94
C ILE A 539 3.36 4.04 -33.92
N ASP A 540 3.69 5.27 -33.49
CA ASP A 540 4.77 5.58 -32.55
C ASP A 540 4.44 5.27 -31.07
N VAL A 541 3.64 4.23 -30.81
CA VAL A 541 3.37 3.67 -29.46
C VAL A 541 3.92 2.26 -29.30
N LYS A 542 4.79 1.84 -30.23
CA LYS A 542 5.27 0.46 -30.36
C LYS A 542 5.91 -0.08 -29.09
N LYS A 543 6.63 0.75 -28.32
CA LYS A 543 7.29 0.32 -27.06
C LYS A 543 6.29 0.00 -25.94
N GLU A 544 5.13 0.65 -25.96
CA GLU A 544 4.12 0.58 -24.90
C GLU A 544 3.27 -0.68 -25.10
N LEU A 545 2.78 -0.91 -26.31
CA LEU A 545 1.89 -2.04 -26.63
C LEU A 545 2.64 -3.30 -27.10
N THR A 546 3.97 -3.34 -26.95
CA THR A 546 4.81 -4.45 -27.43
C THR A 546 4.28 -5.83 -27.02
N PRO A 547 3.89 -6.09 -25.76
CA PRO A 547 3.44 -7.42 -25.37
C PRO A 547 2.15 -7.86 -26.05
N LEU A 548 1.17 -6.96 -26.18
CA LEU A 548 -0.11 -7.21 -26.86
C LEU A 548 0.13 -7.53 -28.34
N VAL A 549 0.94 -6.71 -29.01
CA VAL A 549 1.27 -6.90 -30.43
C VAL A 549 2.02 -8.23 -30.63
N LEU A 550 2.95 -8.59 -29.74
CA LEU A 550 3.67 -9.86 -29.83
C LEU A 550 2.75 -11.07 -29.62
N GLN A 551 1.79 -11.01 -28.69
CA GLN A 551 0.81 -12.09 -28.52
C GLN A 551 -0.05 -12.26 -29.78
N LEU A 552 -0.58 -11.17 -30.33
CA LEU A 552 -1.42 -11.24 -31.53
C LEU A 552 -0.62 -11.71 -32.75
N LYS A 553 0.64 -11.28 -32.90
CA LYS A 553 1.56 -11.84 -33.90
C LYS A 553 1.75 -13.33 -33.71
N ALA A 554 1.99 -13.80 -32.49
CA ALA A 554 2.15 -15.23 -32.21
C ALA A 554 0.90 -16.03 -32.62
N LYS A 555 -0.30 -15.52 -32.32
CA LYS A 555 -1.57 -16.14 -32.71
C LYS A 555 -1.80 -16.15 -34.22
N HIS A 556 -1.38 -15.08 -34.90
CA HIS A 556 -1.46 -15.00 -36.34
C HIS A 556 -0.51 -16.00 -37.03
N GLU A 557 0.74 -16.11 -36.57
CA GLU A 557 1.68 -17.13 -37.05
C GLU A 557 1.19 -18.54 -36.76
N LEU A 558 0.58 -18.76 -35.59
CA LEU A 558 -0.07 -20.04 -35.27
C LEU A 558 -1.20 -20.37 -36.26
N ALA A 559 -2.01 -19.38 -36.65
CA ALA A 559 -3.06 -19.56 -37.66
C ALA A 559 -2.50 -19.86 -39.06
N LYS A 560 -1.25 -19.48 -39.35
CA LYS A 560 -0.49 -19.83 -40.57
C LYS A 560 0.23 -21.18 -40.48
N ASN A 561 0.16 -21.87 -39.34
CA ASN A 561 0.96 -23.06 -39.00
C ASN A 561 2.48 -22.82 -38.87
N GLU A 562 2.91 -21.57 -38.64
CA GLU A 562 4.32 -21.19 -38.42
C GLU A 562 4.68 -21.32 -36.93
N LEU A 563 4.86 -22.57 -36.50
CA LEU A 563 4.91 -22.93 -35.09
C LEU A 563 6.14 -22.43 -34.33
N LYS A 564 7.30 -22.29 -35.00
CA LYS A 564 8.54 -21.85 -34.33
C LYS A 564 8.50 -20.35 -34.06
N GLU A 565 7.96 -19.60 -35.01
CA GLU A 565 7.78 -18.17 -35.02
C GLU A 565 6.73 -17.79 -33.97
N ALA A 566 5.62 -18.53 -33.91
CA ALA A 566 4.60 -18.39 -32.87
C ALA A 566 5.20 -18.54 -31.47
N LYS A 567 5.96 -19.62 -31.21
CA LYS A 567 6.63 -19.84 -29.91
C LYS A 567 7.59 -18.70 -29.57
N THR A 568 8.43 -18.28 -30.52
CA THR A 568 9.40 -17.20 -30.33
C THR A 568 8.71 -15.90 -29.93
N ASN A 569 7.56 -15.60 -30.54
CA ASN A 569 6.79 -14.41 -30.23
C ASN A 569 6.10 -14.52 -28.86
N PHE A 570 5.55 -15.68 -28.49
CA PHE A 570 5.01 -15.91 -27.14
C PHE A 570 6.08 -15.77 -26.04
N ASP A 571 7.27 -16.34 -26.23
CA ASP A 571 8.38 -16.24 -25.27
C ASP A 571 8.85 -14.77 -25.10
N LYS A 572 8.89 -14.01 -26.20
CA LYS A 572 9.17 -12.56 -26.17
C LYS A 572 8.07 -11.79 -25.46
N ALA A 573 6.79 -12.10 -25.71
CA ALA A 573 5.66 -11.46 -25.03
C ALA A 573 5.69 -11.72 -23.52
N LEU A 574 5.90 -12.97 -23.10
CA LEU A 574 6.06 -13.33 -21.68
C LEU A 574 7.24 -12.62 -21.02
N SER A 575 8.34 -12.45 -21.75
CA SER A 575 9.52 -11.74 -21.25
C SER A 575 9.25 -10.25 -21.08
N ALA A 576 8.48 -9.63 -21.98
CA ALA A 576 8.07 -8.23 -21.89
C ALA A 576 7.06 -7.99 -20.75
N LEU A 577 6.10 -8.91 -20.56
CA LEU A 577 5.08 -8.86 -19.49
C LEU A 577 5.64 -9.02 -18.07
N ARG A 578 6.93 -9.33 -17.94
CA ARG A 578 7.62 -9.28 -16.63
C ARG A 578 7.87 -7.85 -16.18
N ASN A 579 7.89 -6.91 -17.12
CA ASN A 579 8.35 -5.55 -16.89
C ASN A 579 7.26 -4.49 -17.13
N GLN A 580 6.11 -4.92 -17.69
CA GLN A 580 4.94 -4.10 -17.98
C GLN A 580 3.69 -4.91 -17.61
N SER A 581 2.80 -4.35 -16.77
CA SER A 581 1.53 -4.98 -16.41
C SER A 581 0.42 -4.59 -17.39
N PHE A 582 -0.25 -5.59 -17.96
CA PHE A 582 -1.38 -5.47 -18.89
C PHE A 582 -2.53 -6.37 -18.46
N GLY A 583 -3.04 -6.17 -17.24
CA GLY A 583 -4.15 -6.96 -16.71
C GLY A 583 -3.96 -8.48 -16.84
N THR A 584 -4.95 -9.17 -17.42
CA THR A 584 -4.97 -10.63 -17.60
C THR A 584 -3.98 -11.18 -18.62
N LEU A 585 -3.35 -10.33 -19.42
CA LEU A 585 -2.56 -10.72 -20.59
C LEU A 585 -1.44 -11.72 -20.26
N ARG A 586 -0.78 -11.56 -19.11
CA ARG A 586 0.29 -12.47 -18.69
C ARG A 586 -0.20 -13.91 -18.55
N GLY A 587 -1.38 -14.09 -17.94
CA GLY A 587 -2.02 -15.39 -17.78
C GLY A 587 -2.48 -15.98 -19.11
N GLU A 588 -3.06 -15.14 -19.99
CA GLU A 588 -3.50 -15.55 -21.32
C GLU A 588 -2.34 -16.03 -22.19
N VAL A 589 -1.27 -15.24 -22.28
CA VAL A 589 -0.07 -15.59 -23.05
C VAL A 589 0.55 -16.89 -22.50
N ALA A 590 0.62 -17.05 -21.17
CA ALA A 590 1.15 -18.26 -20.55
C ALA A 590 0.29 -19.50 -20.85
N ARG A 591 -1.03 -19.38 -20.79
CA ARG A 591 -1.98 -20.44 -21.14
C ARG A 591 -1.84 -20.83 -22.61
N ASP A 592 -1.81 -19.85 -23.50
CA ASP A 592 -1.73 -20.09 -24.95
C ASP A 592 -0.38 -20.72 -25.33
N ALA A 593 0.72 -20.30 -24.70
CA ALA A 593 2.04 -20.92 -24.86
C ALA A 593 2.13 -22.35 -24.29
N LEU A 594 1.42 -22.62 -23.19
CA LEU A 594 1.35 -23.96 -22.58
C LEU A 594 0.54 -24.92 -23.45
N ALA A 595 -0.62 -24.49 -23.96
CA ALA A 595 -1.46 -25.28 -24.85
C ALA A 595 -0.66 -25.77 -26.07
N TYR A 596 0.15 -24.88 -26.65
CA TYR A 596 1.10 -25.22 -27.71
C TYR A 596 2.16 -26.25 -27.29
N SER A 597 2.72 -26.11 -26.08
CA SER A 597 3.77 -27.01 -25.59
C SER A 597 3.25 -28.44 -25.32
N GLY A 598 2.00 -28.57 -24.87
CA GLY A 598 1.35 -29.85 -24.61
C GLY A 598 0.94 -30.63 -25.86
N GLU A 599 0.65 -29.96 -26.98
CA GLU A 599 0.37 -30.62 -28.26
C GLU A 599 1.60 -31.33 -28.84
N ARG A 600 2.81 -30.79 -28.62
CA ARG A 600 4.07 -31.44 -29.02
C ARG A 600 4.29 -32.79 -28.34
N ASP A 601 4.04 -32.89 -27.03
CA ASP A 601 4.23 -34.13 -26.27
C ASP A 601 3.24 -35.22 -26.67
N ARG A 602 2.05 -34.86 -27.16
CA ARG A 602 1.10 -35.81 -27.74
C ARG A 602 1.48 -36.25 -29.15
N SER A 603 2.03 -35.36 -29.97
CA SER A 603 2.56 -35.73 -31.29
C SER A 603 3.81 -36.61 -31.24
N PHE A 604 4.59 -36.55 -30.15
CA PHE A 604 5.78 -37.40 -29.93
C PHE A 604 5.47 -38.76 -29.29
N ARG A 605 4.31 -38.93 -28.64
CA ARG A 605 3.86 -40.23 -28.09
C ARG A 605 2.92 -41.01 -29.03
N GLY A 606 2.64 -40.46 -30.21
CA GLY A 606 1.78 -41.06 -31.24
C GLY A 606 2.51 -41.44 -32.52
N SER A 607 3.83 -41.65 -32.48
CA SER A 607 4.66 -42.16 -33.58
C SER A 607 5.39 -43.42 -33.19
#